data_AF-A0A526YY36-F1
#
_entry.id   AF-A0A526YY36-F1
#
_cell.length_a   1.000
_cell.length_b   1.000
_cell.length_c   1.000
_cell.angle_alpha   90.00
_cell.angle_beta   90.00
_cell.angle_gamma   90.00
#
_symmetry.space_group_name_H-M   'P 1'
#
loop_
_entity.id
_entity.type
_entity.pdbx_description
1 polymer ?
#
loop_
_entity_poly.entity_id
_entity_poly.type
_entity_poly.pdbx_seq_one_letter_code
_entity_poly.pdbx_strand_id
1 'polypeptide(L)'
;MQRRACALAIVATGFMAGPASAYMAYVSNEKDNTMTVVDTATMQVVKTVNVGQRPRGITISHDGKHIYVCASDDDSIEVIDTASLEIVDTL
;
A
#
# COMPACT_ATOMS: atom_id res chain seq x y z
N MET A 1 -48.32 5.48 36.69
CA MET A 1 -47.38 4.35 36.74
C MET A 1 -46.88 4.06 35.32
N GLN A 2 -45.55 4.03 35.18
CA GLN A 2 -44.68 3.60 34.07
C GLN A 2 -45.13 3.68 32.61
N ARG A 3 -44.57 4.70 31.93
CA ARG A 3 -44.19 4.67 30.52
C ARG A 3 -43.12 3.58 30.31
N ARG A 4 -43.28 2.71 29.32
CA ARG A 4 -42.19 1.91 28.74
C ARG A 4 -42.36 1.87 27.23
N ALA A 5 -41.71 2.82 26.55
CA ALA A 5 -41.45 2.72 25.12
C ALA A 5 -40.10 1.99 24.96
N CYS A 6 -40.13 0.79 24.40
CA CYS A 6 -38.93 0.09 23.93
C CYS A 6 -38.46 0.77 22.64
N ALA A 7 -37.38 1.56 22.71
CA ALA A 7 -36.65 1.99 21.53
C ALA A 7 -35.76 0.83 21.06
N LEU A 8 -36.09 0.24 19.91
CA LEU A 8 -35.23 -0.72 19.22
C LEU A 8 -34.23 0.09 18.39
N ALA A 9 -32.99 0.21 18.86
CA ALA A 9 -31.89 0.76 18.05
C ALA A 9 -31.42 -0.34 17.08
N ILE A 10 -31.70 -0.17 15.79
CA ILE A 10 -31.04 -0.96 14.75
C ILE A 10 -29.81 -0.15 14.32
N VAL A 11 -28.65 -0.72 14.63
CA VAL A 11 -27.31 -0.24 14.30
C VAL A 11 -27.18 -0.19 12.78
N ALA A 12 -26.92 1.00 12.23
CA ALA A 12 -26.54 1.16 10.84
C ALA A 12 -25.13 0.60 10.64
N THR A 13 -25.00 -0.68 10.27
CA THR A 13 -23.75 -1.21 9.72
C THR A 13 -23.63 -0.76 8.27
N GLY A 14 -23.28 0.51 8.09
CA GLY A 14 -22.75 0.99 6.82
C GLY A 14 -21.36 0.38 6.66
N PHE A 15 -21.26 -0.76 5.97
CA PHE A 15 -19.99 -1.16 5.39
C PHE A 15 -19.71 -0.13 4.30
N MET A 16 -19.03 0.95 4.65
CA MET A 16 -18.43 1.85 3.68
C MET A 16 -17.51 0.96 2.85
N ALA A 17 -17.93 0.65 1.62
CA ALA A 17 -17.05 0.07 0.64
C ALA A 17 -15.85 1.03 0.54
N GLY A 18 -14.72 0.63 1.14
CA GLY A 18 -13.46 1.31 0.91
C GLY A 18 -13.21 1.35 -0.60
N PRO A 19 -12.47 2.36 -1.10
CA PRO A 19 -12.21 2.47 -2.52
C PRO A 19 -11.76 1.12 -3.08
N ALA A 20 -12.48 0.66 -4.10
CA ALA A 20 -12.18 -0.55 -4.83
C ALA A 20 -10.72 -0.49 -5.28
N SER A 21 -9.99 -1.59 -5.07
CA SER A 21 -8.59 -1.80 -5.45
C SER A 21 -8.21 -0.99 -6.69
N ALA A 22 -7.65 0.21 -6.48
CA ALA A 22 -7.00 0.94 -7.54
C ALA A 22 -5.78 0.09 -7.89
N TYR A 23 -5.74 -0.47 -9.10
CA TYR A 23 -4.58 -1.21 -9.56
C TYR A 23 -3.40 -0.23 -9.55
N MET A 24 -2.49 -0.37 -8.59
CA MET A 24 -1.28 0.43 -8.50
C MET A 24 -0.18 -0.29 -9.27
N ALA A 25 0.59 0.47 -10.05
CA ALA A 25 1.87 0.01 -10.57
C ALA A 25 2.98 0.55 -9.68
N TYR A 26 3.94 -0.32 -9.37
CA TYR A 26 5.14 0.03 -8.59
C TYR A 26 6.34 -0.08 -9.51
N VAL A 27 7.05 1.03 -9.69
CA VAL A 27 8.12 1.16 -10.69
C VAL A 27 9.42 1.53 -9.99
N SER A 28 10.42 0.66 -10.06
CA SER A 28 11.76 0.95 -9.54
C SER A 28 12.50 1.94 -10.45
N ASN A 29 13.05 3.01 -9.86
CA ASN A 29 13.87 4.00 -10.56
C ASN A 29 15.35 3.76 -10.22
N GLU A 30 16.00 2.89 -11.01
CA GLU A 30 17.36 2.37 -10.71
C GLU A 30 18.39 3.46 -10.37
N LYS A 31 18.39 4.59 -11.10
CA LYS A 31 19.40 5.64 -10.91
C LYS A 31 19.08 6.63 -9.81
N ASP A 32 17.82 6.71 -9.42
CA ASP A 32 17.33 7.73 -8.49
C ASP A 32 17.18 7.18 -7.07
N ASN A 33 17.39 5.88 -6.86
CA ASN A 33 17.21 5.19 -5.58
C ASN A 33 15.79 5.40 -5.00
N THR A 34 14.79 5.35 -5.88
CA THR A 34 13.37 5.50 -5.52
C THR A 34 12.50 4.45 -6.17
N MET A 35 11.28 4.31 -5.66
CA MET A 35 10.16 3.60 -6.29
C MET A 35 9.00 4.57 -6.51
N THR A 36 8.46 4.63 -7.73
CA THR A 36 7.27 5.41 -8.05
C THR A 36 6.02 4.54 -7.96
N VAL A 37 4.98 5.03 -7.30
CA VAL A 37 3.64 4.45 -7.27
C VAL A 37 2.75 5.19 -8.25
N VAL A 38 2.17 4.46 -9.19
CA VAL A 38 1.31 5.01 -10.26
C VAL A 38 -0.09 4.43 -10.12
N ASP A 39 -1.10 5.28 -10.07
CA ASP A 39 -2.49 4.87 -10.25
C ASP A 39 -2.69 4.51 -11.72
N THR A 40 -2.98 3.24 -12.02
CA THR A 40 -3.05 2.78 -13.41
C THR A 40 -4.38 3.12 -14.10
N ALA A 41 -5.39 3.58 -13.37
CA ALA A 41 -6.64 4.03 -13.97
C ALA A 41 -6.49 5.44 -14.57
N THR A 42 -5.75 6.30 -13.88
CA THR A 42 -5.52 7.71 -14.26
C THR A 42 -4.14 7.96 -14.86
N MET A 43 -3.24 6.98 -14.77
CA MET A 43 -1.83 7.06 -15.15
C MET A 43 -1.08 8.20 -14.44
N GLN A 44 -1.50 8.56 -13.23
CA GLN A 44 -0.89 9.61 -12.43
C GLN A 44 0.03 9.05 -11.35
N VAL A 45 1.09 9.79 -11.04
CA VAL A 45 1.97 9.49 -9.90
C VAL A 45 1.24 9.79 -8.60
N VAL A 46 1.22 8.82 -7.70
CA VAL A 46 0.57 8.91 -6.37
C VAL A 46 1.60 9.22 -5.29
N LYS A 47 2.75 8.53 -5.29
CA LYS A 47 3.84 8.70 -4.33
C LYS A 47 5.16 8.32 -5.00
N THR A 48 6.24 8.94 -4.56
CA THR A 48 7.61 8.46 -4.78
C THR A 48 8.19 8.09 -3.43
N VAL A 49 8.67 6.86 -3.29
CA VAL A 49 9.21 6.30 -2.05
C VAL A 49 10.72 6.21 -2.20
N ASN A 50 11.48 6.75 -1.25
CA ASN A 50 12.92 6.53 -1.19
C ASN A 50 13.17 5.08 -0.78
N VAL A 51 14.09 4.42 -1.46
CA VAL A 51 14.51 3.04 -1.22
C VAL A 51 16.03 2.97 -1.23
N GLY A 52 16.58 1.79 -0.98
CA GLY A 52 18.01 1.50 -1.07
C GLY A 52 18.60 1.70 -2.47
N GLN A 53 19.92 1.61 -2.56
CA GLN A 53 20.67 1.92 -3.77
C GLN A 53 20.39 0.94 -4.90
N ARG A 54 20.16 1.51 -6.09
CA ARG A 54 20.02 0.77 -7.34
C ARG A 54 18.90 -0.28 -7.32
N PRO A 55 17.62 0.12 -7.10
CA PRO A 55 16.50 -0.80 -7.08
C PRO A 55 16.21 -1.34 -8.48
N ARG A 56 16.04 -2.67 -8.62
CA ARG A 56 15.81 -3.33 -9.93
C ARG A 56 14.71 -4.37 -9.90
N GLY A 57 14.86 -5.37 -9.05
CA GLY A 57 13.85 -6.40 -8.84
C GLY A 57 12.73 -5.86 -7.96
N ILE A 58 11.49 -6.00 -8.41
CA ILE A 58 10.30 -5.69 -7.62
C ILE A 58 9.27 -6.81 -7.74
N THR A 59 8.70 -7.22 -6.63
CA THR A 59 7.56 -8.15 -6.60
C THR A 59 6.63 -7.84 -5.45
N ILE A 60 5.42 -8.40 -5.48
CA ILE A 60 4.41 -8.23 -4.45
C ILE A 60 4.12 -9.60 -3.82
N SER A 61 3.99 -9.61 -2.50
CA SER A 61 3.49 -10.75 -1.73
C SER A 61 2.15 -11.27 -2.25
N HIS A 62 1.88 -12.57 -2.05
CA HIS A 62 0.65 -13.19 -2.54
C HIS A 62 -0.63 -12.57 -1.95
N ASP A 63 -0.58 -12.09 -0.71
CA ASP A 63 -1.71 -11.41 -0.06
C ASP A 63 -1.76 -9.90 -0.37
N GLY A 64 -0.83 -9.40 -1.17
CA GLY A 64 -0.80 -8.01 -1.62
C GLY A 64 -0.39 -7.01 -0.55
N LYS A 65 0.08 -7.43 0.63
CA LYS A 65 0.38 -6.51 1.75
C LYS A 65 1.78 -5.93 1.72
N HIS A 66 2.71 -6.65 1.11
CA HIS A 66 4.11 -6.23 1.02
C HIS A 66 4.59 -6.18 -0.42
N ILE A 67 5.40 -5.17 -0.72
CA ILE A 67 6.27 -5.06 -1.88
C ILE A 67 7.68 -5.41 -1.42
N TYR A 68 8.40 -6.17 -2.23
CA TYR A 68 9.81 -6.46 -2.03
C TYR A 68 10.61 -5.77 -3.13
N VAL A 69 11.57 -4.92 -2.72
CA VAL A 69 12.47 -4.21 -3.63
C VAL A 69 13.89 -4.68 -3.39
N CYS A 70 14.54 -5.21 -4.42
CA CYS A 70 15.96 -5.55 -4.36
C CYS A 70 16.82 -4.29 -4.53
N ALA A 71 17.41 -3.80 -3.44
CA ALA A 71 18.39 -2.72 -3.43
C ALA A 71 19.77 -3.31 -3.73
N SER A 72 20.12 -3.35 -5.02
CA SER A 72 21.19 -4.21 -5.52
C SER A 72 22.59 -3.82 -5.05
N ASP A 73 22.83 -2.50 -4.87
CA ASP A 73 24.15 -2.02 -4.43
C ASP A 73 24.26 -2.00 -2.89
N ASP A 74 23.14 -2.19 -2.17
CA ASP A 74 23.10 -2.30 -0.71
C ASP A 74 23.11 -3.76 -0.22
N ASP A 75 23.14 -4.73 -1.13
CA ASP A 75 23.07 -6.17 -0.84
C ASP A 75 21.87 -6.55 0.06
N SER A 76 20.73 -5.89 -0.13
CA SER A 76 19.54 -6.08 0.72
C SER A 76 18.21 -6.08 -0.04
N ILE A 77 17.16 -6.55 0.64
CA ILE A 77 15.77 -6.45 0.18
C ILE A 77 14.99 -5.57 1.14
N GLU A 78 14.41 -4.50 0.62
CA GLU A 78 13.48 -3.67 1.39
C GLU A 78 12.06 -4.19 1.27
N VAL A 79 11.39 -4.31 2.42
CA VAL A 79 10.00 -4.73 2.53
C VAL A 79 9.14 -3.50 2.79
N ILE A 80 8.22 -3.20 1.90
CA ILE A 80 7.37 -1.99 1.95
C ILE A 80 5.92 -2.43 2.15
N ASP A 81 5.22 -1.88 3.14
CA ASP A 81 3.78 -2.10 3.33
C ASP A 81 2.97 -1.36 2.25
N THR A 82 2.03 -2.04 1.59
CA THR A 82 1.30 -1.48 0.44
C THR A 82 0.26 -0.45 0.81
N ALA A 83 -0.23 -0.45 2.06
CA ALA A 83 -1.26 0.49 2.52
C ALA A 83 -0.65 1.84 2.92
N SER A 84 0.49 1.81 3.61
CA SER A 84 1.19 3.00 4.10
C SER A 84 2.28 3.50 3.14
N LEU A 85 2.82 2.59 2.31
CA LEU A 85 3.97 2.83 1.45
C LEU A 85 5.20 3.26 2.26
N GLU A 86 5.39 2.63 3.41
CA GLU A 86 6.55 2.80 4.30
C GLU A 86 7.37 1.51 4.33
N ILE A 87 8.69 1.64 4.47
CA ILE A 87 9.59 0.50 4.67
C ILE A 87 9.33 -0.04 6.09
N VAL A 88 8.99 -1.32 6.17
CA VAL A 88 8.66 -2.01 7.43
C VAL A 88 9.71 -3.03 7.85
N ASP A 89 10.56 -3.46 6.93
CA ASP A 89 11.67 -4.39 7.21
C ASP A 89 12.78 -4.29 6.14
N THR A 90 13.95 -4.83 6.47
CA THR A 90 15.09 -4.98 5.56
C THR A 90 15.73 -6.34 5.79
N LEU A 91 15.82 -7.15 4.72
CA LEU A 91 16.37 -8.50 4.73
C LEU A 91 17.75 -8.56 4.08
#